data_AF-A0A2E7UAC0-F1
#
_entry.id   AF-A0A2E7UAC0-F1
#
_cell.length_a   1.000
_cell.length_b   1.000
_cell.length_c   1.000
_cell.angle_alpha   90.00
_cell.angle_beta   90.00
_cell.angle_gamma   90.00
#
_symmetry.space_group_name_H-M   'P 1'
#
loop_
_entity.id
_entity.type
_entity.pdbx_description
1 polymer ?
#
loop_
_entity_poly.entity_id
_entity_poly.type
_entity_poly.pdbx_seq_one_letter_code
_entity_poly.pdbx_strand_id
1 'polypeptide(L)'
;MRILIAPIALLAACSPMAGDEHAVSPAHPEDERSYATQVEAPTPDYAELMRAEHYDGEGYVRREATAAPPANARDIGRTWTGRLEAAHALLGAGYDGKGADGAVTSIDVGMTESEFARWAQENGWTVPRHIAWSFVPAMNLPTVSEAAKPGIRFWPASSARTGAQNEALLFGRVELRDGCFWATQGDGEADQLAFFHAEIGLDKDAEGFYVLKDRVGGQTLARLGEPMNWGGPPSAYIAPETTAALREACGDAPVLVVGSPESRERFAAKYPHVRDPAPPPPAD
;
A
#
# COMPACT_ATOMS: atom_id res chain seq x y z
N MET A 1 39.18 -64.47 -27.42
CA MET A 1 39.74 -63.15 -27.78
C MET A 1 40.19 -62.52 -26.46
N ARG A 2 41.40 -62.83 -25.93
CA ARG A 2 42.67 -62.07 -26.05
C ARG A 2 42.40 -60.55 -25.97
N ILE A 3 42.92 -59.74 -25.04
CA ILE A 3 44.31 -59.55 -24.54
C ILE A 3 44.20 -58.89 -23.12
N LEU A 4 44.78 -59.45 -22.04
CA LEU A 4 45.92 -58.93 -21.23
C LEU A 4 45.97 -57.38 -21.07
N ILE A 5 46.04 -56.80 -19.87
CA ILE A 5 47.29 -56.47 -19.15
C ILE A 5 46.92 -55.97 -17.73
N ALA A 6 47.62 -56.46 -16.71
CA ALA A 6 47.96 -55.76 -15.47
C ALA A 6 49.51 -55.64 -15.44
N PRO A 7 50.20 -54.93 -14.52
CA PRO A 7 49.81 -54.00 -13.45
C PRO A 7 50.72 -52.72 -13.42
N ILE A 8 50.68 -51.91 -12.35
CA ILE A 8 51.82 -51.25 -11.63
C ILE A 8 51.47 -49.85 -11.11
N ALA A 9 51.75 -49.69 -9.81
CA ALA A 9 51.69 -48.50 -8.98
C ALA A 9 52.83 -47.50 -9.25
N LEU A 10 52.70 -46.23 -8.84
CA LEU A 10 53.57 -45.57 -7.84
C LEU A 10 53.22 -44.07 -7.65
N LEU A 11 53.05 -43.73 -6.37
CA LEU A 11 53.44 -42.51 -5.64
C LEU A 11 53.94 -41.28 -6.44
N ALA A 12 53.32 -40.13 -6.17
CA ALA A 12 54.06 -38.90 -5.84
C ALA A 12 53.17 -37.99 -4.97
N ALA A 13 53.64 -37.78 -3.75
CA ALA A 13 53.17 -36.73 -2.85
C ALA A 13 53.58 -35.35 -3.40
N CYS A 14 52.70 -34.36 -3.22
CA CYS A 14 53.07 -32.96 -3.04
C CYS A 14 51.92 -32.27 -2.30
N SER A 15 51.98 -32.27 -0.96
CA SER A 15 51.45 -31.16 -0.19
C SER A 15 52.50 -30.05 -0.18
N PRO A 16 52.13 -28.79 -0.45
CA PRO A 16 52.65 -27.68 0.31
C PRO A 16 51.62 -27.28 1.37
N MET A 17 52.12 -27.28 2.59
CA MET A 17 51.51 -26.74 3.78
C MET A 17 51.57 -25.21 3.74
N ALA A 18 50.55 -24.60 4.35
CA ALA A 18 50.49 -23.25 4.89
C ALA A 18 50.36 -22.05 3.91
N GLY A 19 49.23 -21.37 4.08
CA GLY A 19 48.95 -20.01 3.62
C GLY A 19 47.50 -19.70 3.95
N ASP A 20 47.28 -18.99 5.06
CA ASP A 20 46.00 -18.42 5.46
C ASP A 20 45.29 -17.75 4.28
N GLU A 21 43.96 -17.86 4.24
CA GLU A 21 43.01 -16.73 4.20
C GLU A 21 41.65 -17.21 3.69
N HIS A 22 40.64 -16.94 4.52
CA HIS A 22 39.21 -16.98 4.23
C HIS A 22 38.60 -18.34 3.87
N ALA A 23 38.07 -18.97 4.91
CA ALA A 23 36.90 -19.84 4.76
C ALA A 23 35.82 -19.07 3.99
N VAL A 24 35.68 -19.40 2.71
CA VAL A 24 34.53 -19.02 1.89
C VAL A 24 33.34 -19.74 2.52
N SER A 25 32.57 -19.01 3.33
CA SER A 25 31.19 -19.41 3.61
C SER A 25 30.53 -19.72 2.27
N PRO A 26 29.78 -20.85 2.14
CA PRO A 26 28.99 -21.05 0.94
C PRO A 26 28.05 -19.85 0.85
N ALA A 27 28.22 -19.05 -0.20
CA ALA A 27 27.26 -18.04 -0.56
C ALA A 27 25.88 -18.72 -0.54
N HIS A 28 24.95 -18.11 0.18
CA HIS A 28 23.54 -18.39 -0.05
C HIS A 28 23.33 -18.35 -1.58
N PRO A 29 22.65 -19.32 -2.20
CA PRO A 29 22.34 -19.21 -3.61
C PRO A 29 21.53 -17.94 -3.76
N GLU A 30 22.17 -16.89 -4.28
CA GLU A 30 21.47 -15.70 -4.73
C GLU A 30 20.48 -16.23 -5.75
N ASP A 31 19.20 -16.09 -5.43
CA ASP A 31 18.12 -16.35 -6.36
C ASP A 31 18.49 -15.59 -7.65
N GLU A 32 18.81 -16.30 -8.73
CA GLU A 32 19.00 -15.72 -10.08
C GLU A 32 17.66 -15.18 -10.63
N ARG A 33 16.77 -14.69 -9.77
CA ARG A 33 15.57 -13.97 -10.16
C ARG A 33 16.00 -12.58 -10.60
N SER A 34 15.90 -12.34 -11.90
CA SER A 34 15.90 -10.98 -12.42
C SER A 34 14.58 -10.31 -12.01
N TYR A 35 14.67 -9.34 -11.11
CA TYR A 35 13.53 -8.52 -10.75
C TYR A 35 13.29 -7.42 -11.79
N ALA A 36 12.07 -6.90 -11.82
CA ALA A 36 11.67 -5.94 -12.84
C ALA A 36 12.22 -4.53 -12.57
N THR A 37 12.41 -3.78 -13.64
CA THR A 37 12.73 -2.35 -13.63
C THR A 37 11.78 -1.63 -14.57
N GLN A 38 11.14 -0.57 -14.10
CA GLN A 38 10.25 0.33 -14.83
C GLN A 38 10.39 1.74 -14.23
N VAL A 39 11.29 2.53 -14.82
CA VAL A 39 11.57 3.92 -14.41
C VAL A 39 10.77 4.94 -15.21
N GLU A 40 10.31 4.55 -16.39
CA GLU A 40 9.48 5.34 -17.29
C GLU A 40 8.43 4.42 -17.90
N ALA A 41 7.24 4.95 -18.15
CA ALA A 41 6.20 4.26 -18.89
C ALA A 41 5.42 5.26 -19.75
N PRO A 42 4.99 4.85 -20.96
CA PRO A 42 4.10 5.67 -21.77
C PRO A 42 2.75 5.82 -21.07
N THR A 43 2.20 7.02 -21.06
CA THR A 43 0.86 7.27 -20.48
C THR A 43 -0.22 6.58 -21.31
N PRO A 44 -1.08 5.72 -20.71
CA PRO A 44 -2.21 5.12 -21.40
C PRO A 44 -3.36 6.14 -21.59
N ASP A 45 -4.35 5.80 -22.42
CA ASP A 45 -5.58 6.59 -22.51
C ASP A 45 -6.44 6.41 -21.24
N TYR A 46 -6.20 7.27 -20.25
CA TYR A 46 -6.97 7.25 -19.01
C TYR A 46 -8.45 7.60 -19.19
N ALA A 47 -8.82 8.34 -20.23
CA ALA A 47 -10.23 8.64 -20.52
C ALA A 47 -10.97 7.39 -21.02
N GLU A 48 -10.28 6.51 -21.74
CA GLU A 48 -10.81 5.17 -22.06
C GLU A 48 -10.86 4.27 -20.82
N LEU A 49 -9.77 4.18 -20.06
CA LEU A 49 -9.71 3.33 -18.85
C LEU A 49 -10.76 3.70 -17.81
N MET A 50 -11.09 4.98 -17.66
CA MET A 50 -12.14 5.44 -16.74
C MET A 50 -13.56 5.11 -17.19
N ARG A 51 -13.78 4.77 -18.46
CA ARG A 51 -15.10 4.32 -18.95
C ARG A 51 -15.33 2.82 -18.70
N ALA A 52 -14.29 2.08 -18.32
CA ALA A 52 -14.41 0.65 -18.00
C ALA A 52 -15.28 0.41 -16.75
N GLU A 53 -15.76 -0.82 -16.60
CA GLU A 53 -16.57 -1.24 -15.46
C GLU A 53 -15.83 -1.06 -14.13
N HIS A 54 -16.57 -0.62 -13.12
CA HIS A 54 -16.11 -0.41 -11.75
C HIS A 54 -16.68 -1.52 -10.86
N TYR A 55 -15.99 -1.85 -9.77
CA TYR A 55 -16.57 -2.76 -8.79
C TYR A 55 -17.70 -2.08 -8.02
N ASP A 56 -18.80 -2.80 -7.79
CA ASP A 56 -19.86 -2.32 -6.92
C ASP A 56 -19.35 -2.16 -5.47
N GLY A 57 -19.97 -1.24 -4.73
CA GLY A 57 -19.74 -1.10 -3.28
C GLY A 57 -18.52 -0.26 -2.89
N GLU A 58 -18.12 0.72 -3.70
CA GLU A 58 -17.03 1.66 -3.38
C GLU A 58 -17.36 2.61 -2.22
N GLY A 59 -18.64 2.75 -1.87
CA GLY A 59 -19.10 3.67 -0.84
C GLY A 59 -18.97 3.12 0.58
N TYR A 60 -18.79 4.03 1.53
CA TYR A 60 -18.91 3.71 2.96
C TYR A 60 -20.31 3.17 3.26
N VAL A 61 -20.39 2.14 4.10
CA VAL A 61 -21.66 1.60 4.59
C VAL A 61 -21.98 2.25 5.91
N ARG A 62 -23.13 2.92 5.98
CA ARG A 62 -23.57 3.63 7.19
C ARG A 62 -24.71 2.89 7.88
N ARG A 63 -24.53 2.62 9.17
CA ARG A 63 -25.55 2.10 10.09
C ARG A 63 -25.92 3.16 11.10
N GLU A 64 -27.14 3.70 10.96
CA GLU A 64 -27.64 4.73 11.87
C GLU A 64 -27.90 4.21 13.28
N ALA A 65 -27.84 5.11 14.25
CA ALA A 65 -28.25 4.84 15.61
C ALA A 65 -29.75 4.54 15.68
N THR A 66 -30.13 3.53 16.47
CA THR A 66 -31.53 3.07 16.62
C THR A 66 -32.03 3.13 18.06
N ALA A 67 -31.24 3.72 18.98
CA ALA A 67 -31.60 3.90 20.37
C ALA A 67 -31.08 5.23 20.91
N ALA A 68 -31.76 5.78 21.94
CA ALA A 68 -31.26 6.94 22.66
C ALA A 68 -29.97 6.60 23.45
N PRO A 69 -29.06 7.57 23.64
CA PRO A 69 -27.88 7.38 24.48
C PRO A 69 -28.25 6.99 25.92
N PRO A 70 -27.67 5.92 26.50
CA PRO A 70 -27.86 5.59 27.90
C PRO A 70 -27.08 6.55 28.81
N ALA A 71 -27.35 6.50 30.12
CA ALA A 71 -26.66 7.36 31.10
C ALA A 71 -25.12 7.18 31.10
N ASN A 72 -24.63 5.98 30.76
CA ASN A 72 -23.21 5.67 30.67
C ASN A 72 -22.66 5.69 29.23
N ALA A 73 -23.31 6.43 28.30
CA ALA A 73 -22.90 6.50 26.89
C ALA A 73 -21.43 6.91 26.70
N ARG A 74 -20.91 7.82 27.54
CA ARG A 74 -19.50 8.25 27.49
C ARG A 74 -18.53 7.08 27.71
N ASP A 75 -18.80 6.24 28.71
CA ASP A 75 -17.93 5.11 29.03
C ASP A 75 -18.02 4.00 27.97
N ILE A 76 -19.21 3.79 27.41
CA ILE A 76 -19.40 2.88 26.28
C ILE A 76 -18.61 3.37 25.06
N GLY A 77 -18.74 4.65 24.71
CA GLY A 77 -18.01 5.28 23.60
C GLY A 77 -16.50 5.09 23.76
N ARG A 78 -15.94 5.46 24.91
CA ARG A 78 -14.51 5.29 25.22
C ARG A 78 -14.05 3.84 25.13
N THR A 79 -14.89 2.90 25.56
CA THR A 79 -14.58 1.46 25.45
C THR A 79 -14.47 1.04 23.99
N TRP A 80 -15.40 1.48 23.13
CA TRP A 80 -15.41 1.10 21.72
C TRP A 80 -14.32 1.78 20.91
N THR A 81 -14.05 3.08 21.13
CA THR A 81 -12.94 3.77 20.49
C THR A 81 -11.61 3.14 20.87
N GLY A 82 -11.38 2.83 22.15
CA GLY A 82 -10.15 2.18 22.60
C GLY A 82 -9.94 0.77 22.00
N ARG A 83 -11.02 -0.02 21.82
CA ARG A 83 -10.94 -1.31 21.13
C ARG A 83 -10.51 -1.16 19.68
N LEU A 84 -11.08 -0.18 18.98
CA LEU A 84 -10.78 0.09 17.58
C LEU A 84 -9.38 0.68 17.39
N GLU A 85 -8.94 1.57 18.28
CA GLU A 85 -7.57 2.09 18.30
C GLU A 85 -6.55 0.96 18.47
N ALA A 86 -6.79 0.06 19.44
CA ALA A 86 -5.92 -1.10 19.67
C ALA A 86 -5.87 -2.05 18.46
N ALA A 87 -6.92 -2.07 17.63
CA ALA A 87 -6.98 -2.83 16.39
C ALA A 87 -6.53 -2.03 15.15
N HIS A 88 -6.03 -0.80 15.31
CA HIS A 88 -5.72 0.13 14.22
C HIS A 88 -6.88 0.34 13.23
N ALA A 89 -8.11 0.33 13.74
CA ALA A 89 -9.35 0.39 12.98
C ALA A 89 -10.25 1.58 13.37
N LEU A 90 -9.78 2.49 14.22
CA LEU A 90 -10.48 3.77 14.46
C LEU A 90 -10.04 4.78 13.41
N LEU A 91 -10.96 5.23 12.55
CA LEU A 91 -10.69 6.29 11.58
C LEU A 91 -11.17 7.66 12.06
N GLY A 92 -12.22 7.68 12.88
CA GLY A 92 -12.81 8.90 13.40
C GLY A 92 -13.90 8.62 14.43
N ALA A 93 -14.19 9.62 15.25
CA ALA A 93 -15.31 9.59 16.19
C ALA A 93 -15.97 10.97 16.28
N GLY A 94 -17.30 10.99 16.19
CA GLY A 94 -18.13 12.15 16.47
C GLY A 94 -18.60 12.15 17.93
N TYR A 95 -18.63 13.33 18.54
CA TYR A 95 -18.99 13.53 19.93
C TYR A 95 -20.21 14.45 20.02
N ASP A 96 -21.03 14.25 21.06
CA ASP A 96 -22.06 15.21 21.43
C ASP A 96 -21.43 16.53 21.93
N GLY A 97 -22.07 17.66 21.62
CA GLY A 97 -21.54 18.99 21.93
C GLY A 97 -20.33 19.39 21.05
N LYS A 98 -19.46 20.25 21.60
CA LYS A 98 -18.35 20.89 20.85
C LYS A 98 -16.95 20.34 21.19
N GLY A 99 -16.85 19.21 21.90
CA GLY A 99 -15.55 18.70 22.34
C GLY A 99 -15.55 17.23 22.71
N ALA A 100 -14.34 16.67 22.85
CA ALA A 100 -14.09 15.24 23.13
C ALA A 100 -14.59 14.75 24.51
N ASP A 101 -15.10 15.65 25.35
CA ASP A 101 -15.71 15.31 26.63
C ASP A 101 -17.15 14.77 26.51
N GLY A 102 -17.79 14.95 25.35
CA GLY A 102 -19.13 14.47 25.06
C GLY A 102 -19.23 12.94 24.94
N ALA A 103 -20.46 12.43 24.92
CA ALA A 103 -20.69 11.04 24.56
C ALA A 103 -20.42 10.83 23.06
N VAL A 104 -19.84 9.68 22.70
CA VAL A 104 -19.63 9.33 21.28
C VAL A 104 -20.99 9.10 20.62
N THR A 105 -21.24 9.79 19.51
CA THR A 105 -22.48 9.70 18.72
C THR A 105 -22.28 8.94 17.42
N SER A 106 -21.06 8.95 16.88
CA SER A 106 -20.70 8.22 15.67
C SER A 106 -19.25 7.74 15.70
N ILE A 107 -18.97 6.64 15.00
CA ILE A 107 -17.62 6.09 14.84
C ILE A 107 -17.42 5.67 13.39
N ASP A 108 -16.32 6.13 12.80
CA ASP A 108 -15.84 5.67 11.50
C ASP A 108 -14.82 4.54 11.69
N VAL A 109 -15.08 3.40 11.06
CA VAL A 109 -14.42 2.13 11.32
C VAL A 109 -13.63 1.68 10.10
N GLY A 110 -12.34 1.38 10.29
CA GLY A 110 -11.41 0.87 9.29
C GLY A 110 -11.58 -0.61 8.95
N MET A 111 -12.78 -1.15 9.12
CA MET A 111 -13.20 -2.50 8.77
C MET A 111 -14.51 -2.43 8.00
N THR A 112 -14.75 -3.41 7.13
CA THR A 112 -16.09 -3.60 6.54
C THR A 112 -17.10 -3.93 7.64
N GLU A 113 -18.40 -3.70 7.36
CA GLU A 113 -19.46 -4.05 8.33
C GLU A 113 -19.41 -5.53 8.72
N SER A 114 -19.13 -6.41 7.75
CA SER A 114 -19.05 -7.86 7.98
C SER A 114 -17.86 -8.27 8.84
N GLU A 115 -16.69 -7.63 8.65
CA GLU A 115 -15.50 -7.83 9.47
C GLU A 115 -15.72 -7.34 10.89
N PHE A 116 -16.31 -6.15 11.06
CA PHE A 116 -16.63 -5.60 12.36
C PHE A 116 -17.63 -6.47 13.12
N ALA A 117 -18.69 -6.95 12.45
CA ALA A 117 -19.70 -7.82 13.07
C ALA A 117 -19.08 -9.14 13.55
N ARG A 118 -18.24 -9.77 12.73
CA ARG A 118 -17.51 -10.99 13.09
C ARG A 118 -16.53 -10.74 14.24
N TRP A 119 -15.74 -9.66 14.17
CA TRP A 119 -14.79 -9.29 15.23
C TRP A 119 -15.50 -9.06 16.58
N ALA A 120 -16.64 -8.35 16.58
CA ALA A 120 -17.44 -8.17 17.79
C ALA A 120 -18.02 -9.49 18.31
N GLN A 121 -18.49 -10.37 17.42
CA GLN A 121 -19.03 -11.69 17.78
C GLN A 121 -17.96 -12.60 18.38
N GLU A 122 -16.79 -12.71 17.77
CA GLU A 122 -15.67 -13.55 18.22
C GLU A 122 -15.19 -13.14 19.63
N ASN A 123 -15.30 -11.86 19.97
CA ASN A 123 -14.95 -11.34 21.28
C ASN A 123 -16.13 -11.30 22.28
N GLY A 124 -17.32 -11.78 21.88
CA GLY A 124 -18.51 -11.78 22.73
C GLY A 124 -18.99 -10.38 23.12
N TRP A 125 -18.75 -9.36 22.29
CA TRP A 125 -19.12 -7.98 22.58
C TRP A 125 -20.48 -7.61 22.01
N THR A 126 -21.29 -6.97 22.85
CA THR A 126 -22.56 -6.36 22.42
C THR A 126 -22.31 -4.99 21.81
N VAL A 127 -22.57 -4.85 20.51
CA VAL A 127 -22.46 -3.58 19.78
C VAL A 127 -23.57 -2.61 20.22
N PRO A 128 -23.25 -1.39 20.65
CA PRO A 128 -24.24 -0.44 21.13
C PRO A 128 -25.05 0.16 19.99
N ARG A 129 -26.36 0.28 20.23
CA ARG A 129 -27.34 0.78 19.26
C ARG A 129 -27.50 2.31 19.24
N HIS A 130 -26.90 3.02 20.19
CA HIS A 130 -26.98 4.49 20.29
C HIS A 130 -25.84 5.21 19.57
N ILE A 131 -24.88 4.46 19.01
CA ILE A 131 -23.78 4.97 18.20
C ILE A 131 -24.12 4.68 16.74
N ALA A 132 -23.97 5.67 15.87
CA ALA A 132 -23.98 5.48 14.43
C ALA A 132 -22.61 4.98 13.97
N TRP A 133 -22.57 4.05 13.02
CA TRP A 133 -21.33 3.42 12.56
C TRP A 133 -21.17 3.65 11.07
N SER A 134 -19.97 4.03 10.65
CA SER A 134 -19.58 4.09 9.24
C SER A 134 -18.48 3.07 9.01
N PHE A 135 -18.62 2.25 7.97
CA PHE A 135 -17.68 1.17 7.64
C PHE A 135 -17.07 1.43 6.28
N VAL A 136 -15.75 1.21 6.18
CA VAL A 136 -15.06 1.26 4.89
C VAL A 136 -15.59 0.20 3.92
N PRO A 137 -15.49 0.45 2.60
CA PRO A 137 -15.79 -0.56 1.59
C PRO A 137 -14.80 -1.73 1.63
N ALA A 138 -15.16 -2.82 0.94
CA ALA A 138 -14.29 -3.98 0.79
C ALA A 138 -13.10 -3.70 -0.14
N MET A 139 -11.98 -4.40 0.09
CA MET A 139 -10.91 -4.47 -0.90
C MET A 139 -11.23 -5.60 -1.86
N ASN A 140 -11.70 -5.25 -3.05
CA ASN A 140 -12.11 -6.18 -4.10
C ASN A 140 -10.92 -6.78 -4.85
N LEU A 141 -9.74 -6.14 -4.81
CA LEU A 141 -8.51 -6.64 -5.43
C LEU A 141 -7.45 -7.11 -4.42
N PRO A 142 -6.60 -8.09 -4.81
CA PRO A 142 -5.45 -8.46 -4.03
C PRO A 142 -4.47 -7.29 -3.89
N THR A 143 -3.63 -7.35 -2.86
CA THR A 143 -2.56 -6.37 -2.64
C THR A 143 -1.55 -6.36 -3.79
N VAL A 144 -1.18 -7.53 -4.30
CA VAL A 144 -0.34 -7.70 -5.48
C VAL A 144 -0.94 -8.82 -6.31
N SER A 145 -1.14 -8.59 -7.60
CA SER A 145 -1.62 -9.63 -8.50
C SER A 145 -0.56 -10.72 -8.73
N GLU A 146 -1.00 -11.92 -9.09
CA GLU A 146 -0.06 -13.00 -9.44
C GLU A 146 0.79 -12.67 -10.69
N ALA A 147 0.34 -11.74 -11.55
CA ALA A 147 1.10 -11.30 -12.72
C ALA A 147 2.26 -10.33 -12.35
N ALA A 148 2.08 -9.53 -11.31
CA ALA A 148 3.08 -8.57 -10.85
C ALA A 148 4.06 -9.17 -9.83
N LYS A 149 3.58 -10.10 -8.99
CA LYS A 149 4.33 -10.70 -7.87
C LYS A 149 5.72 -11.24 -8.22
N PRO A 150 5.98 -11.90 -9.36
CA PRO A 150 7.31 -12.44 -9.67
C PRO A 150 8.37 -11.37 -9.89
N GLY A 151 8.00 -10.14 -10.22
CA GLY A 151 8.95 -9.08 -10.58
C GLY A 151 9.32 -8.14 -9.46
N ILE A 152 8.83 -8.35 -8.24
CA ILE A 152 9.09 -7.48 -7.10
C ILE A 152 9.80 -8.23 -5.98
N ARG A 153 10.65 -7.52 -5.23
CA ARG A 153 11.28 -8.02 -4.01
C ARG A 153 10.35 -7.89 -2.82
N PHE A 154 9.68 -6.73 -2.73
CA PHE A 154 8.83 -6.37 -1.61
C PHE A 154 7.75 -5.39 -2.05
N TRP A 155 6.54 -5.54 -1.50
CA TRP A 155 5.46 -4.57 -1.71
C TRP A 155 5.29 -3.68 -0.48
N PRO A 156 5.67 -2.39 -0.55
CA PRO A 156 5.68 -1.50 0.61
C PRO A 156 4.33 -0.81 0.80
N ALA A 157 3.36 -1.50 1.38
CA ALA A 157 2.06 -0.91 1.69
C ALA A 157 1.64 -1.13 3.14
N SER A 158 0.84 -0.20 3.65
CA SER A 158 0.19 -0.30 4.96
C SER A 158 -0.73 -1.51 5.03
N SER A 159 -0.81 -2.13 6.21
CA SER A 159 -1.85 -3.13 6.53
C SER A 159 -3.13 -2.48 7.08
N ALA A 160 -3.04 -1.24 7.57
CA ALA A 160 -4.18 -0.48 8.09
C ALA A 160 -4.78 0.42 6.99
N ARG A 161 -6.11 0.59 7.05
CA ARG A 161 -6.86 1.51 6.18
C ARG A 161 -6.38 2.95 6.35
N THR A 162 -6.51 3.72 5.29
CA THR A 162 -6.17 5.15 5.32
C THR A 162 -7.16 5.90 6.22
N GLY A 163 -6.63 6.60 7.23
CA GLY A 163 -7.40 7.48 8.10
C GLY A 163 -7.53 8.90 7.56
N ALA A 164 -7.93 9.83 8.44
CA ALA A 164 -7.91 11.25 8.11
C ALA A 164 -6.51 11.70 7.68
N GLN A 165 -6.42 12.46 6.58
CA GLN A 165 -5.16 12.89 6.00
C GLN A 165 -5.22 14.35 5.56
N ASN A 166 -4.05 14.97 5.45
CA ASN A 166 -3.92 16.28 4.81
C ASN A 166 -4.10 16.13 3.29
N GLU A 167 -4.74 17.12 2.67
CA GLU A 167 -5.13 17.06 1.26
C GLU A 167 -4.38 18.08 0.38
N ALA A 168 -3.20 18.55 0.81
CA ALA A 168 -2.39 19.40 -0.07
C ALA A 168 -1.96 18.59 -1.30
N LEU A 169 -2.08 19.17 -2.49
CA LEU A 169 -1.70 18.48 -3.71
C LEU A 169 -0.18 18.41 -3.81
N LEU A 170 0.38 17.21 -3.62
CA LEU A 170 1.77 16.90 -3.86
C LEU A 170 1.92 16.26 -5.25
N PHE A 171 3.13 16.30 -5.78
CA PHE A 171 3.47 15.72 -7.08
C PHE A 171 4.83 15.01 -7.01
N GLY A 172 5.07 14.10 -7.94
CA GLY A 172 6.34 13.42 -8.10
C GLY A 172 6.21 12.18 -8.99
N ARG A 173 6.99 11.15 -8.72
CA ARG A 173 7.01 9.91 -9.51
C ARG A 173 7.33 8.72 -8.62
N VAL A 174 6.79 7.56 -8.99
CA VAL A 174 7.15 6.27 -8.40
C VAL A 174 7.71 5.37 -9.48
N GLU A 175 8.91 4.83 -9.25
CA GLU A 175 9.65 3.97 -10.15
C GLU A 175 9.82 2.57 -9.55
N LEU A 176 9.88 1.55 -10.40
CA LEU A 176 10.32 0.22 -10.01
C LEU A 176 11.78 0.03 -10.44
N ARG A 177 12.66 -0.33 -9.52
CA ARG A 177 14.09 -0.57 -9.80
C ARG A 177 14.50 -1.84 -9.11
N ASP A 178 14.87 -2.85 -9.90
CA ASP A 178 15.25 -4.18 -9.40
C ASP A 178 14.26 -4.74 -8.37
N GLY A 179 12.97 -4.62 -8.64
CA GLY A 179 11.89 -5.11 -7.78
C GLY A 179 11.59 -4.27 -6.54
N CYS A 180 12.24 -3.12 -6.38
CA CYS A 180 12.02 -2.18 -5.29
C CYS A 180 11.38 -0.87 -5.78
N PHE A 181 10.54 -0.28 -4.95
CA PHE A 181 9.76 0.91 -5.30
C PHE A 181 10.44 2.16 -4.78
N TRP A 182 10.77 3.05 -5.69
CA TRP A 182 11.43 4.31 -5.39
C TRP A 182 10.52 5.47 -5.73
N ALA A 183 10.55 6.52 -4.93
CA ALA A 183 9.73 7.69 -5.13
C ALA A 183 10.56 8.98 -5.02
N THR A 184 10.06 10.00 -5.70
CA THR A 184 10.49 11.39 -5.54
C THR A 184 9.26 12.23 -5.20
N GLN A 185 9.43 13.25 -4.37
CA GLN A 185 8.46 14.32 -4.21
C GLN A 185 9.02 15.58 -4.86
N GLY A 186 8.26 16.17 -5.78
CA GLY A 186 8.71 17.28 -6.59
C GLY A 186 9.35 16.83 -7.90
N ASP A 187 10.26 17.66 -8.40
CA ASP A 187 11.12 17.34 -9.54
C ASP A 187 12.42 16.69 -9.05
N GLY A 188 12.92 15.70 -9.79
CA GLY A 188 14.21 15.09 -9.53
C GLY A 188 14.24 13.57 -9.73
N GLU A 189 15.26 12.97 -9.14
CA GLU A 189 15.46 11.52 -9.11
C GLU A 189 14.63 10.90 -7.98
N ALA A 190 14.12 9.69 -8.22
CA ALA A 190 13.51 8.90 -7.16
C ALA A 190 14.60 8.34 -6.24
N ASP A 191 14.83 8.96 -5.08
CA ASP A 191 15.89 8.62 -4.13
C ASP A 191 15.38 8.14 -2.77
N GLN A 192 14.05 8.05 -2.61
CA GLN A 192 13.39 7.54 -1.40
C GLN A 192 12.66 6.22 -1.70
N LEU A 193 12.51 5.35 -0.72
CA LEU A 193 11.68 4.14 -0.86
C LEU A 193 10.20 4.51 -0.73
N ALA A 194 9.40 4.16 -1.73
CA ALA A 194 7.97 4.45 -1.72
C ALA A 194 7.24 3.61 -0.66
N PHE A 195 6.23 4.17 -0.03
CA PHE A 195 5.31 3.45 0.83
C PHE A 195 3.85 3.86 0.55
N PHE A 196 2.99 2.88 0.31
CA PHE A 196 1.62 3.08 -0.15
C PHE A 196 0.59 2.88 0.95
N HIS A 197 -0.58 3.45 0.74
CA HIS A 197 -1.78 3.12 1.51
C HIS A 197 -2.26 1.69 1.22
N ALA A 198 -3.03 1.12 2.15
CA ALA A 198 -3.54 -0.24 2.03
C ALA A 198 -4.43 -0.43 0.79
N GLU A 199 -5.13 0.63 0.39
CA GLU A 199 -6.04 0.73 -0.76
C GLU A 199 -5.32 0.59 -2.09
N ILE A 200 -4.00 0.73 -2.12
CA ILE A 200 -3.22 0.60 -3.35
C ILE A 200 -2.80 -0.84 -3.55
N GLY A 201 -3.05 -1.34 -4.75
CA GLY A 201 -2.60 -2.63 -5.23
C GLY A 201 -1.63 -2.48 -6.40
N LEU A 202 -0.89 -3.55 -6.67
CA LEU A 202 -0.01 -3.65 -7.82
C LEU A 202 -0.51 -4.71 -8.80
N ASP A 203 -0.54 -4.37 -10.08
CA ASP A 203 -0.83 -5.28 -11.17
C ASP A 203 0.04 -5.00 -12.40
N LYS A 204 -0.13 -5.78 -13.47
CA LYS A 204 0.31 -5.44 -14.81
C LYS A 204 -0.88 -5.17 -15.71
N ASP A 205 -0.76 -4.17 -16.57
CA ASP A 205 -1.76 -3.95 -17.61
C ASP A 205 -1.56 -4.87 -18.83
N ALA A 206 -2.45 -4.74 -19.82
CA ALA A 206 -2.43 -5.55 -21.03
C ALA A 206 -1.17 -5.33 -21.90
N GLU A 207 -0.46 -4.22 -21.73
CA GLU A 207 0.80 -3.91 -22.42
C GLU A 207 2.01 -4.41 -21.63
N GLY A 208 1.79 -4.94 -20.43
CA GLY A 208 2.82 -5.53 -19.57
C GLY A 208 3.49 -4.54 -18.61
N PHE A 209 3.01 -3.30 -18.52
CA PHE A 209 3.53 -2.31 -17.59
C PHE A 209 2.98 -2.55 -16.18
N TYR A 210 3.82 -2.35 -15.18
CA TYR A 210 3.39 -2.34 -13.78
C TYR A 210 2.51 -1.11 -13.52
N VAL A 211 1.36 -1.35 -12.91
CA VAL A 211 0.34 -0.35 -12.63
C VAL A 211 -0.10 -0.37 -11.17
N LEU A 212 -0.38 0.81 -10.65
CA LEU A 212 -1.07 1.01 -9.39
C LEU A 212 -2.58 0.90 -9.62
N LYS A 213 -3.24 0.11 -8.78
CA LYS A 213 -4.68 -0.15 -8.81
C LYS A 213 -5.32 0.37 -7.54
N ASP A 214 -6.49 0.97 -7.64
CA ASP A 214 -7.38 1.11 -6.48
C ASP A 214 -7.98 -0.26 -6.18
N ARG A 215 -7.74 -0.78 -4.98
CA ARG A 215 -8.26 -2.09 -4.57
C ARG A 215 -9.73 -2.05 -4.20
N VAL A 216 -10.31 -0.88 -4.00
CA VAL A 216 -11.75 -0.72 -3.76
C VAL A 216 -12.48 -0.75 -5.10
N GLY A 217 -12.30 0.26 -5.95
CA GLY A 217 -13.07 0.41 -7.20
C GLY A 217 -12.49 -0.32 -8.41
N GLY A 218 -11.24 -0.78 -8.31
CA GLY A 218 -10.58 -1.53 -9.38
C GLY A 218 -9.95 -0.67 -10.47
N GLN A 219 -9.99 0.65 -10.34
CA GLN A 219 -9.47 1.56 -11.35
C GLN A 219 -7.94 1.46 -11.44
N THR A 220 -7.42 1.66 -12.64
CA THR A 220 -5.98 1.92 -12.83
C THR A 220 -5.69 3.37 -12.48
N LEU A 221 -4.80 3.59 -11.51
CA LEU A 221 -4.44 4.90 -10.99
C LEU A 221 -3.26 5.49 -11.75
N ALA A 222 -2.21 4.70 -11.97
CA ALA A 222 -1.01 5.11 -12.69
C ALA A 222 -0.22 3.89 -13.19
N ARG A 223 0.56 4.01 -14.28
CA ARG A 223 1.74 3.16 -14.50
C ARG A 223 2.90 3.68 -13.67
N LEU A 224 3.74 2.78 -13.16
CA LEU A 224 5.01 3.19 -12.54
C LEU A 224 5.89 3.90 -13.57
N GLY A 225 6.61 4.95 -13.18
CA GLY A 225 7.40 5.79 -14.06
C GLY A 225 6.65 6.98 -14.66
N GLU A 226 5.33 7.06 -14.50
CA GLU A 226 4.58 8.27 -14.88
C GLU A 226 4.72 9.39 -13.84
N PRO A 227 4.61 10.67 -14.26
CA PRO A 227 4.33 11.77 -13.34
C PRO A 227 3.00 11.57 -12.61
N MET A 228 3.02 11.66 -11.28
CA MET A 228 1.87 11.39 -10.41
C MET A 228 1.58 12.58 -9.48
N ASN A 229 0.35 12.61 -8.96
CA ASN A 229 -0.08 13.47 -7.87
C ASN A 229 -0.65 12.63 -6.72
N TRP A 230 -0.57 13.14 -5.49
CA TRP A 230 -1.24 12.57 -4.32
C TRP A 230 -1.54 13.65 -3.28
N GLY A 231 -2.50 13.38 -2.40
CA GLY A 231 -2.79 14.25 -1.26
C GLY A 231 -1.70 14.12 -0.18
N GLY A 232 -1.34 15.23 0.46
CA GLY A 232 -0.37 15.18 1.54
C GLY A 232 -0.23 16.37 2.50
N PRO A 233 0.73 16.28 3.45
CA PRO A 233 1.59 15.12 3.66
C PRO A 233 0.77 13.89 4.09
N PRO A 234 0.89 12.75 3.38
CA PRO A 234 0.13 11.56 3.70
C PRO A 234 0.72 10.88 4.93
N SER A 235 -0.08 10.07 5.60
CA SER A 235 0.34 9.29 6.76
C SER A 235 -0.14 7.86 6.59
N ALA A 236 0.71 6.91 6.94
CA ALA A 236 0.40 5.49 6.88
C ALA A 236 0.91 4.81 8.14
N TYR A 237 0.20 3.78 8.59
CA TYR A 237 0.74 2.88 9.59
C TYR A 237 1.83 2.01 8.94
N ILE A 238 3.03 2.05 9.51
CA ILE A 238 4.15 1.21 9.08
C ILE A 238 4.59 0.39 10.29
N ALA A 239 4.30 -0.92 10.25
CA ALA A 239 4.74 -1.81 11.31
C ALA A 239 6.28 -1.90 11.34
N PRO A 240 6.91 -2.03 12.52
CA PRO A 240 8.37 -2.14 12.64
C PRO A 240 8.95 -3.27 11.78
N GLU A 241 8.29 -4.42 11.74
CA GLU A 241 8.65 -5.58 10.92
C GLU A 241 8.56 -5.29 9.41
N THR A 242 7.56 -4.52 8.97
CA THR A 242 7.42 -4.08 7.57
C THR A 242 8.57 -3.15 7.19
N THR A 243 8.97 -2.26 8.10
CA THR A 243 10.11 -1.36 7.88
C THR A 243 11.42 -2.15 7.76
N ALA A 244 11.62 -3.12 8.65
CA ALA A 244 12.80 -3.98 8.63
C ALA A 244 12.87 -4.81 7.34
N ALA A 245 11.75 -5.44 6.95
CA ALA A 245 11.67 -6.25 5.73
C ALA A 245 11.86 -5.41 4.46
N LEU A 246 11.32 -4.20 4.41
CA LEU A 246 11.57 -3.26 3.31
C LEU A 246 13.05 -2.93 3.18
N ARG A 247 13.72 -2.62 4.30
CA ARG A 247 15.15 -2.28 4.29
C ARG A 247 16.03 -3.46 3.95
N GLU A 248 15.72 -4.64 4.46
CA GLU A 248 16.42 -5.88 4.10
C GLU A 248 16.30 -6.18 2.60
N ALA A 249 15.12 -5.96 2.01
CA ALA A 249 14.88 -6.24 0.59
C ALA A 249 15.45 -5.16 -0.35
N CYS A 250 15.41 -3.88 0.06
CA CYS A 250 15.56 -2.73 -0.85
C CYS A 250 16.60 -1.69 -0.40
N GLY A 251 17.27 -1.90 0.73
CA GLY A 251 18.29 -1.00 1.28
C GLY A 251 17.75 0.06 2.25
N ASP A 252 18.66 0.87 2.79
CA ASP A 252 18.39 1.78 3.92
C ASP A 252 18.00 3.22 3.52
N ALA A 253 17.54 3.43 2.29
CA ALA A 253 17.10 4.76 1.85
C ALA A 253 15.90 5.27 2.68
N PRO A 254 15.73 6.60 2.82
CA PRO A 254 14.58 7.17 3.54
C PRO A 254 13.25 6.68 2.94
N VAL A 255 12.27 6.39 3.79
CA VAL A 255 10.93 6.00 3.34
C VAL A 255 10.09 7.25 3.12
N LEU A 256 9.49 7.35 1.93
CA LEU A 256 8.50 8.35 1.59
C LEU A 256 7.12 7.69 1.52
N VAL A 257 6.20 8.13 2.38
CA VAL A 257 4.79 7.78 2.22
C VAL A 257 4.25 8.55 1.02
N VAL A 258 3.90 7.82 -0.03
CA VAL A 258 3.26 8.37 -1.24
C VAL A 258 1.74 8.30 -1.10
N GLY A 259 1.24 7.39 -0.26
CA GLY A 259 -0.17 7.24 0.03
C GLY A 259 -0.93 6.62 -1.15
N SER A 260 -1.81 7.40 -1.77
CA SER A 260 -2.68 6.97 -2.88
C SER A 260 -2.39 7.80 -4.15
N PRO A 261 -1.27 7.59 -4.84
CA PRO A 261 -0.92 8.35 -6.02
C PRO A 261 -1.79 7.97 -7.23
N GLU A 262 -2.03 8.96 -8.07
CA GLU A 262 -2.62 8.78 -9.39
C GLU A 262 -1.83 9.54 -10.47
N SER A 263 -1.88 9.06 -11.71
CA SER A 263 -1.21 9.72 -12.84
C SER A 263 -1.76 11.14 -13.00
N ARG A 264 -0.86 12.10 -13.28
CA ARG A 264 -1.24 13.48 -13.61
C ARG A 264 -2.23 13.54 -14.78
N GLU A 265 -2.07 12.64 -15.74
CA GLU A 265 -2.92 12.57 -16.92
C GLU A 265 -4.29 11.99 -16.59
N ARG A 266 -4.36 11.01 -15.68
CA ARG A 266 -5.63 10.54 -15.11
C ARG A 266 -6.37 11.68 -14.40
N PHE A 267 -5.68 12.40 -13.51
CA PHE A 267 -6.25 13.53 -12.78
C PHE A 267 -6.80 14.59 -13.75
N ALA A 268 -6.02 14.95 -14.78
CA ALA A 268 -6.44 15.93 -15.77
C ALA A 268 -7.60 15.44 -16.65
N ALA A 269 -7.68 14.13 -16.94
CA ALA A 269 -8.83 13.55 -17.63
C ALA A 269 -10.11 13.59 -16.78
N LYS A 270 -10.00 13.45 -15.45
CA LYS A 270 -11.12 13.61 -14.50
C LYS A 270 -11.53 15.06 -14.31
N TYR A 271 -10.57 15.98 -14.37
CA TYR A 271 -10.78 17.41 -14.17
C TYR A 271 -10.26 18.24 -15.36
N PRO A 272 -10.89 18.20 -16.55
CA PRO A 272 -10.33 18.83 -17.76
C PRO A 272 -10.01 20.33 -17.62
N HIS A 273 -10.75 21.04 -16.76
CA HIS A 273 -10.58 22.46 -16.48
C HIS A 273 -9.23 22.82 -15.84
N VAL A 274 -8.48 21.87 -15.27
CA VAL A 274 -7.11 22.16 -14.78
C VAL A 274 -6.08 22.28 -15.90
N ARG A 275 -6.38 21.82 -17.11
CA ARG A 275 -5.51 22.06 -18.29
C ARG A 275 -5.69 23.47 -18.86
N ASP A 276 -6.94 23.93 -18.89
CA ASP A 276 -7.33 25.23 -19.42
C ASP A 276 -8.07 26.03 -18.34
N PRO A 277 -7.36 26.64 -17.38
CA PRO A 277 -7.99 27.43 -16.34
C PRO A 277 -8.77 28.59 -16.99
N ALA A 278 -10.05 28.71 -16.64
CA ALA A 278 -10.85 29.85 -17.06
C ALA A 278 -10.14 31.15 -16.62
N PRO A 279 -10.11 32.20 -17.46
CA PRO A 279 -9.55 33.47 -17.05
C PRO A 279 -10.27 33.97 -15.79
N PRO A 280 -9.55 34.61 -14.84
CA PRO A 280 -10.20 35.14 -13.65
C PRO A 280 -11.30 36.13 -14.06
N PRO A 281 -12.39 36.25 -13.27
CA PRO A 281 -13.38 37.27 -13.51
C PRO A 281 -12.70 38.66 -13.54
N PRO A 282 -13.24 39.61 -14.33
CA PRO A 282 -12.73 40.98 -14.34
C PRO A 282 -12.67 41.54 -12.91
N ALA A 283 -11.62 42.27 -12.59
CA ALA A 283 -11.57 43.01 -11.34
C ALA A 283 -12.65 44.10 -11.37
N ASP A 284 -13.53 44.11 -10.37
CA ASP A 284 -14.48 45.20 -10.12
C ASP A 284 -13.76 46.49 -9.66
#